data_AF-A0A1Q9EGZ2-F1
#
_entry.id   AF-A0A1Q9EGZ2-F1
#
_cell.length_a   1.000
_cell.length_b   1.000
_cell.length_c   1.000
_cell.angle_alpha   90.00
_cell.angle_beta   90.00
_cell.angle_gamma   90.00
#
_symmetry.space_group_name_H-M   'P 1'
#
loop_
_entity.id
_entity.type
_entity.pdbx_description
1 polymer ?
#
loop_
_entity_poly.entity_id
_entity_poly.type
_entity_poly.pdbx_seq_one_letter_code
_entity_poly.pdbx_strand_id
1 'polypeptide(L)'
;MGDLPASLEWLDTVVLGDVLATPIPGLTVLGTPVGSDAYVQHRLALKRDEHDRLLQRIPAVQDLQAAWLLLHYCAAPQANYLLRSLPPATTAAYASSHDAAVGCCLSALLGLADAPLPPQPARAARLALRFGGLGLRAADTDRHAAYWASWMDTLPVIQARVPSAAERLLAALRDDRAARLPSLLAATQAAAYLTTQGYAVPAWDEALSDLPGLHSRHDEPADFLRGWQRRASHACDERAIETHLADLSPASRALLLSQAGPHAARAFTVLPTSDDVAIPDSHFRVLLLRRRRMPLPLGPRSCSCRGALDAYGDHRAACSTSGVLASRALPLERAIARVCQEAGARVGRNVALAAMNIDVPVHDARRIEVVCNGLPLWHGAQLAVDATLVSPVTRDGRPHDGADNHPGWAVRNAARRKRRQTYPEIDRSRRCRLVVFGLEVGGRWAEEAATFVRLLARARAASAPATVRNSAQAAWVLRWSGLMSVAAQRALAATFLELPLQSELGAAGPPQALHELLADACWQEAPEPSRLPARA
;
A
#
# COMPACT_ATOMS: atom_id res chain seq x y z
N MET A 1 -46.48 18.53 22.56
CA MET A 1 -45.84 19.63 23.31
C MET A 1 -45.64 19.13 24.72
N GLY A 2 -44.47 18.58 25.02
CA GLY A 2 -44.03 18.30 26.38
C GLY A 2 -42.73 19.07 26.54
N ASP A 3 -42.70 20.01 27.49
CA ASP A 3 -41.57 20.89 27.72
C ASP A 3 -40.33 20.07 28.11
N LEU A 4 -39.22 20.35 27.44
CA LEU A 4 -37.89 19.90 27.84
C LEU A 4 -37.57 20.54 29.21
N PRO A 5 -36.95 19.80 30.15
CA PRO A 5 -36.59 20.37 31.45
C PRO A 5 -35.61 21.55 31.27
N ALA A 6 -35.83 22.62 32.05
CA ALA A 6 -35.08 23.88 32.00
C ALA A 6 -33.54 23.75 32.08
N SER A 7 -33.02 22.60 32.55
CA SER A 7 -31.60 22.27 32.52
C SER A 7 -31.04 21.92 31.14
N LEU A 8 -31.84 22.00 30.07
CA LEU A 8 -31.47 21.70 28.67
C LEU A 8 -31.77 22.87 27.71
N GLU A 9 -32.20 24.05 28.19
CA GLU A 9 -32.49 25.23 27.34
C GLU A 9 -31.27 25.76 26.56
N TRP A 10 -30.05 25.35 26.91
CA TRP A 10 -28.81 25.65 26.19
C TRP A 10 -28.57 24.72 24.99
N LEU A 11 -29.38 23.67 24.78
CA LEU A 11 -29.32 22.84 23.57
C LEU A 11 -29.99 23.52 22.36
N ASP A 12 -30.88 24.49 22.57
CA ASP A 12 -31.49 25.27 21.48
C ASP A 12 -30.57 26.40 20.98
N THR A 13 -29.55 26.76 21.75
CA THR A 13 -28.47 27.64 21.30
C THR A 13 -27.31 26.81 20.77
N VAL A 14 -27.47 26.29 19.55
CA VAL A 14 -26.30 25.80 18.78
C VAL A 14 -25.38 26.99 18.53
N VAL A 15 -24.30 27.08 19.32
CA VAL A 15 -23.21 28.03 19.09
C VAL A 15 -22.57 27.69 17.75
N LEU A 16 -22.94 28.46 16.73
CA LEU A 16 -22.31 28.41 15.43
C LEU A 16 -21.16 29.40 15.40
N GLY A 17 -19.96 28.86 15.54
CA GLY A 17 -18.73 29.62 15.36
C GLY A 17 -17.65 29.26 16.37
N ASP A 18 -16.44 29.73 16.07
CA ASP A 18 -15.24 29.51 16.90
C ASP A 18 -15.22 30.34 18.20
N VAL A 19 -16.27 31.12 18.43
CA VAL A 19 -16.38 32.03 19.56
C VAL A 19 -17.32 31.41 20.57
N LEU A 20 -16.74 30.72 21.55
CA LEU A 20 -17.43 30.49 22.81
C LEU A 20 -17.84 31.86 23.37
N ALA A 21 -19.09 31.98 23.84
CA ALA A 21 -19.65 33.24 24.34
C ALA A 21 -18.79 33.91 25.44
N THR A 22 -17.91 33.15 26.07
CA THR A 22 -16.84 33.60 26.95
C THR A 22 -15.48 33.13 26.43
N PRO A 23 -14.45 34.00 26.37
CA PRO A 23 -13.08 33.58 26.11
C PRO A 23 -12.66 32.56 27.16
N ILE A 24 -12.48 31.30 26.76
CA ILE A 24 -11.91 30.28 27.65
C ILE A 24 -10.38 30.30 27.52
N PRO A 25 -9.63 30.18 28.62
CA PRO A 25 -8.17 30.04 28.57
C PRO A 25 -7.74 28.84 27.70
N GLY A 26 -8.48 27.73 27.81
CA GLY A 26 -8.34 26.54 26.99
C GLY A 26 -9.07 25.31 27.55
N LEU A 27 -9.56 24.44 26.66
CA LEU A 27 -10.22 23.18 26.97
C LEU A 27 -9.80 22.12 25.96
N THR A 28 -9.63 20.87 26.40
CA THR A 28 -9.44 19.73 25.48
C THR A 28 -10.73 18.92 25.40
N VAL A 29 -11.33 18.83 24.22
CA VAL A 29 -12.57 18.07 23.96
C VAL A 29 -12.24 16.87 23.10
N LEU A 30 -12.47 15.65 23.62
CA LEU A 30 -12.17 14.39 22.93
C LEU A 30 -10.72 14.28 22.39
N GLY A 31 -9.78 15.01 22.97
CA GLY A 31 -8.38 15.07 22.52
C GLY A 31 -8.04 16.25 21.62
N THR A 32 -9.03 17.05 21.20
CA THR A 32 -8.83 18.26 20.39
C THR A 32 -8.74 19.50 21.30
N PRO A 33 -7.63 20.26 21.26
CA PRO A 33 -7.51 21.49 22.03
C PRO A 33 -8.31 22.63 21.39
N VAL A 34 -9.06 23.36 22.20
CA VAL A 34 -9.88 24.53 21.82
C VAL A 34 -9.61 25.65 22.82
N GLY A 35 -9.49 26.89 22.35
CA GLY A 35 -9.25 28.06 23.20
C GLY A 35 -8.22 28.99 22.58
N SER A 36 -7.41 29.64 23.43
CA SER A 36 -6.35 30.55 22.98
C SER A 36 -5.30 29.84 22.11
N ASP A 37 -4.69 30.59 21.18
CA ASP A 37 -3.60 30.08 20.33
C ASP A 37 -2.44 29.52 21.17
N ALA A 38 -2.09 30.21 22.27
CA ALA A 38 -1.06 29.76 23.18
C ALA A 38 -1.38 28.39 23.82
N TYR A 39 -2.64 28.18 24.23
CA TYR A 39 -3.09 26.90 24.75
C TYR A 39 -3.03 25.81 23.67
N VAL A 40 -3.55 26.07 22.47
CA VAL A 40 -3.55 25.11 21.36
C VAL A 40 -2.13 24.70 20.98
N GLN A 41 -1.22 25.66 20.82
CA GLN A 41 0.18 25.39 20.50
C GLN A 41 0.90 24.62 21.61
N HIS A 42 0.66 24.97 22.89
CA HIS A 42 1.19 24.21 24.01
C HIS A 42 0.71 22.74 24.01
N ARG A 43 -0.57 22.50 23.73
CA ARG A 43 -1.13 21.14 23.64
C ARG A 43 -0.57 20.36 22.43
N LEU A 44 -0.34 21.02 21.29
CA LEU A 44 0.31 20.43 20.13
C LEU A 44 1.76 20.02 20.45
N ALA A 45 2.51 20.85 21.19
CA ALA A 45 3.86 20.53 21.63
C ALA A 45 3.89 19.31 22.56
N LEU A 46 3.00 19.26 23.56
CA LEU A 46 2.87 18.08 24.44
C LEU A 46 2.53 16.80 23.66
N LYS A 47 1.64 16.89 22.67
CA LYS A 47 1.30 15.75 21.81
C LYS A 47 2.46 15.32 20.93
N ARG A 48 3.30 16.26 20.46
CA ARG A 48 4.53 15.96 19.73
C ARG A 48 5.51 15.19 20.62
N ASP A 49 5.74 15.64 21.85
CA ASP A 49 6.60 14.95 22.82
C ASP A 49 6.12 13.51 23.08
N GLU A 50 4.80 13.29 23.20
CA GLU A 50 4.22 11.95 23.33
C GLU A 50 4.49 11.06 22.11
N HIS A 51 4.27 11.59 20.89
CA HIS A 51 4.52 10.85 19.65
C HIS A 51 6.02 10.59 19.41
N ASP A 52 6.91 11.50 19.84
CA ASP A 52 8.36 11.35 19.70
C ASP A 52 8.89 10.17 20.51
N ARG A 53 8.30 9.86 21.66
CA ARG A 53 8.68 8.69 22.46
C ARG A 53 8.55 7.39 21.68
N LEU A 54 7.51 7.24 20.85
CA LEU A 54 7.35 6.06 20.01
C LEU A 54 8.42 6.02 18.90
N LEU A 55 8.59 7.13 18.18
CA LEU A 55 9.58 7.23 17.09
C LEU A 55 11.02 7.00 17.57
N GLN A 56 11.37 7.47 18.76
CA GLN A 56 12.70 7.26 19.36
C GLN A 56 12.92 5.81 19.80
N ARG A 57 11.85 5.05 20.10
CA ARG A 57 11.93 3.66 20.58
C ARG A 57 11.86 2.64 19.45
N ILE A 58 11.21 2.96 18.33
CA ILE A 58 11.09 2.05 17.18
C ILE A 58 12.45 1.50 16.71
N PRO A 59 13.52 2.30 16.59
CA PRO A 59 14.83 1.78 16.16
C PRO A 59 15.46 0.74 17.11
N ALA A 60 15.00 0.65 18.36
CA ALA A 60 15.48 -0.33 19.34
C ALA A 60 14.75 -1.69 19.24
N VAL A 61 13.70 -1.80 18.41
CA VAL A 61 13.03 -3.07 18.15
C VAL A 61 13.97 -3.98 17.37
N GLN A 62 14.20 -5.20 17.88
CA GLN A 62 15.19 -6.12 17.34
C GLN A 62 14.88 -6.57 15.90
N ASP A 63 13.61 -6.85 15.61
CA ASP A 63 13.17 -7.28 14.28
C ASP A 63 12.87 -6.05 13.40
N LEU A 64 13.62 -5.90 12.30
CA LEU A 64 13.52 -4.72 11.44
C LEU A 64 12.19 -4.66 10.68
N GLN A 65 11.62 -5.82 10.31
CA GLN A 65 10.31 -5.86 9.67
C GLN A 65 9.23 -5.32 10.62
N ALA A 66 9.21 -5.76 11.88
CA ALA A 66 8.32 -5.27 12.91
C ALA A 66 8.56 -3.79 13.24
N ALA A 67 9.82 -3.35 13.36
CA ALA A 67 10.16 -1.95 13.58
C ALA A 67 9.61 -1.05 12.45
N TRP A 68 9.78 -1.48 11.20
CA TRP A 68 9.19 -0.81 10.04
C TRP A 68 7.66 -0.79 10.09
N LEU A 69 7.03 -1.90 10.43
CA LEU A 69 5.57 -1.97 10.52
C LEU A 69 5.03 -1.06 11.63
N LEU A 70 5.73 -0.92 12.76
CA LEU A 70 5.38 0.05 13.80
C LEU A 70 5.51 1.49 13.31
N LEU A 71 6.55 1.80 12.53
CA LEU A 71 6.67 3.12 11.89
C LEU A 71 5.49 3.38 10.94
N HIS A 72 5.19 2.42 10.07
CA HIS A 72 4.20 2.56 9.00
C HIS A 72 2.74 2.53 9.48
N TYR A 73 2.36 1.53 10.28
CA TYR A 73 0.99 1.32 10.77
C TYR A 73 0.66 2.14 12.01
N CYS A 74 1.65 2.46 12.84
CA CYS A 74 1.39 3.06 14.15
C CYS A 74 1.87 4.50 14.24
N ALA A 75 3.17 4.78 14.01
CA ALA A 75 3.76 6.09 14.32
C ALA A 75 3.46 7.17 13.26
N ALA A 76 3.61 6.87 11.98
CA ALA A 76 3.33 7.81 10.89
C ALA A 76 1.86 8.30 10.85
N PRO A 77 0.82 7.46 11.06
CA PRO A 77 -0.56 7.94 11.00
C PRO A 77 -1.02 8.74 12.24
N GLN A 78 -0.24 8.83 13.34
CA GLN A 78 -0.70 9.44 14.60
C GLN A 78 -1.07 10.93 14.46
N ALA A 79 -0.43 11.65 13.54
CA ALA A 79 -0.73 13.06 13.34
C ALA A 79 -2.15 13.29 12.82
N ASN A 80 -2.73 12.33 12.08
CA ASN A 80 -3.93 12.53 11.27
C ASN A 80 -5.13 13.04 12.08
N TYR A 81 -5.33 12.55 13.31
CA TYR A 81 -6.43 12.99 14.17
C TYR A 81 -6.42 14.51 14.40
N LEU A 82 -5.25 15.07 14.75
CA LEU A 82 -5.09 16.50 15.00
C LEU A 82 -5.18 17.31 13.71
N LEU A 83 -4.66 16.78 12.59
CA LEU A 83 -4.77 17.42 11.28
C LEU A 83 -6.22 17.54 10.79
N ARG A 84 -7.07 16.58 11.15
CA ARG A 84 -8.52 16.62 10.85
C ARG A 84 -9.29 17.56 11.76
N SER A 85 -8.78 17.81 12.97
CA SER A 85 -9.54 18.51 14.02
C SER A 85 -9.16 19.97 14.18
N LEU A 86 -8.02 20.40 13.63
CA LEU A 86 -7.49 21.76 13.79
C LEU A 86 -7.16 22.38 12.43
N PRO A 87 -7.29 23.72 12.29
CA PRO A 87 -6.96 24.41 11.06
C PRO A 87 -5.54 24.10 10.55
N PRO A 88 -5.32 24.03 9.22
CA PRO A 88 -4.01 23.75 8.63
C PRO A 88 -2.90 24.71 9.10
N ALA A 89 -3.20 26.01 9.23
CA ALA A 89 -2.24 27.00 9.69
C ALA A 89 -1.78 26.73 11.13
N THR A 90 -2.71 26.35 12.01
CA THR A 90 -2.45 26.03 13.42
C THR A 90 -1.58 24.80 13.58
N THR A 91 -1.71 23.80 12.69
CA THR A 91 -0.97 22.54 12.75
C THR A 91 0.34 22.55 11.96
N ALA A 92 0.71 23.65 11.30
CA ALA A 92 1.83 23.67 10.36
C ALA A 92 3.17 23.25 10.98
N ALA A 93 3.58 23.89 12.08
CA ALA A 93 4.83 23.57 12.77
C ALA A 93 4.83 22.14 13.35
N TYR A 94 3.69 21.71 13.90
CA TYR A 94 3.49 20.36 14.42
C TYR A 94 3.66 19.29 13.31
N ALA A 95 3.05 19.52 12.14
CA ALA A 95 3.09 18.61 11.01
C ALA A 95 4.50 18.49 10.41
N SER A 96 5.17 19.62 10.19
CA SER A 96 6.56 19.63 9.70
C SER A 96 7.52 18.93 10.66
N SER A 97 7.38 19.16 11.97
CA SER A 97 8.20 18.49 12.99
C SER A 97 7.93 16.99 13.05
N HIS A 98 6.68 16.57 12.89
CA HIS A 98 6.31 15.16 12.79
C HIS A 98 6.97 14.48 11.58
N ASP A 99 6.91 15.11 10.40
CA ASP A 99 7.53 14.59 9.18
C ASP A 99 9.05 14.44 9.31
N ALA A 100 9.71 15.41 9.98
CA ALA A 100 11.12 15.34 10.28
C ALA A 100 11.44 14.14 11.20
N ALA A 101 10.68 13.94 12.28
CA ALA A 101 10.87 12.83 13.21
C ALA A 101 10.63 11.46 12.55
N VAL A 102 9.62 11.33 11.68
CA VAL A 102 9.37 10.13 10.86
C VAL A 102 10.56 9.87 9.93
N GLY A 103 11.10 10.92 9.30
CA GLY A 103 12.30 10.84 8.47
C GLY A 103 13.53 10.35 9.23
N CYS A 104 13.79 10.90 10.43
CA CYS A 104 14.88 10.46 11.31
C CYS A 104 14.71 8.99 11.73
N CYS A 105 13.50 8.57 12.09
CA CYS A 105 13.22 7.17 12.40
C CYS A 105 13.52 6.26 11.20
N LEU A 106 13.11 6.63 9.98
CA LEU A 106 13.42 5.86 8.78
C LEU A 106 14.94 5.79 8.52
N SER A 107 15.67 6.90 8.67
CA SER A 107 17.13 6.92 8.57
C SER A 107 17.78 5.91 9.52
N ALA A 108 17.32 5.87 10.78
CA ALA A 108 17.82 4.93 11.78
C ALA A 108 17.55 3.46 11.38
N LEU A 109 16.34 3.14 10.90
CA LEU A 109 16.00 1.79 10.42
C LEU A 109 16.85 1.35 9.21
N LEU A 110 17.23 2.30 8.36
CA LEU A 110 18.11 2.07 7.21
C LEU A 110 19.60 1.94 7.60
N GLY A 111 19.95 2.18 8.86
CA GLY A 111 21.34 2.12 9.35
C GLY A 111 22.19 3.32 8.93
N LEU A 112 21.57 4.48 8.67
CA LEU A 112 22.27 5.71 8.25
C LEU A 112 22.81 6.55 9.43
N ALA A 113 22.84 5.99 10.65
CA ALA A 113 23.11 6.73 11.89
C ALA A 113 22.21 7.98 11.98
N ASP A 114 22.75 9.11 12.44
CA ASP A 114 22.02 10.39 12.55
C ASP A 114 21.95 11.18 11.23
N ALA A 115 22.40 10.60 10.11
CA ALA A 115 22.37 11.29 8.83
C ALA A 115 20.94 11.34 8.27
N PRO A 116 20.47 12.53 7.83
CA PRO A 116 19.20 12.62 7.14
C PRO A 116 19.24 11.90 5.80
N LEU A 117 18.09 11.37 5.38
CA LEU A 117 17.92 10.82 4.03
C LEU A 117 18.26 11.89 2.97
N PRO A 118 18.93 11.52 1.87
CA PRO A 118 19.11 12.44 0.76
C PRO A 118 17.74 12.91 0.21
N PRO A 119 17.63 14.15 -0.33
CA PRO A 119 16.34 14.76 -0.66
C PRO A 119 15.46 13.93 -1.61
N GLN A 120 16.05 13.29 -2.63
CA GLN A 120 15.30 12.49 -3.60
C GLN A 120 14.73 11.18 -2.98
N PRO A 121 15.53 10.34 -2.28
CA PRO A 121 15.01 9.24 -1.45
C PRO A 121 13.96 9.64 -0.41
N ALA A 122 14.14 10.79 0.26
CA ALA A 122 13.18 11.30 1.24
C ALA A 122 11.82 11.64 0.59
N ARG A 123 11.84 12.32 -0.56
CA ARG A 123 10.62 12.57 -1.36
C ARG A 123 9.97 11.28 -1.82
N ALA A 124 10.76 10.31 -2.31
CA ALA A 124 10.24 9.02 -2.72
C ALA A 124 9.56 8.27 -1.56
N ALA A 125 10.15 8.29 -0.36
CA ALA A 125 9.60 7.67 0.86
C ALA A 125 8.18 8.17 1.18
N ARG A 126 7.91 9.45 0.93
CA ARG A 126 6.63 10.09 1.20
C ARG A 126 5.51 9.73 0.21
N LEU A 127 5.86 9.21 -0.96
CA LEU A 127 4.86 8.75 -1.92
C LEU A 127 4.00 7.64 -1.32
N ALA A 128 2.72 7.58 -1.71
CA ALA A 128 1.86 6.47 -1.38
C ALA A 128 2.40 5.13 -1.94
N LEU A 129 2.06 4.03 -1.27
CA LEU A 129 2.50 2.69 -1.65
C LEU A 129 2.14 2.34 -3.11
N ARG A 130 0.93 2.70 -3.56
CA ARG A 130 0.47 2.54 -4.96
C ARG A 130 1.38 3.16 -5.99
N PHE A 131 2.05 4.25 -5.65
CA PHE A 131 2.93 4.99 -6.55
C PHE A 131 4.39 4.57 -6.38
N GLY A 132 4.64 3.41 -5.77
CA GLY A 132 5.98 2.89 -5.55
C GLY A 132 6.65 3.42 -4.30
N GLY A 133 5.95 4.24 -3.52
CA GLY A 133 6.47 4.85 -2.30
C GLY A 133 6.65 3.90 -1.11
N LEU A 134 6.94 4.48 0.07
CA LEU A 134 6.94 3.78 1.36
C LEU A 134 5.67 4.09 2.18
N GLY A 135 4.79 4.97 1.69
CA GLY A 135 3.54 5.31 2.34
C GLY A 135 3.72 6.19 3.59
N LEU A 136 4.89 6.78 3.80
CA LEU A 136 5.15 7.72 4.88
C LEU A 136 4.74 9.13 4.46
N ARG A 137 3.44 9.31 4.13
CA ARG A 137 2.90 10.56 3.60
C ARG A 137 3.23 11.73 4.53
N ALA A 138 3.51 12.88 3.94
CA ALA A 138 3.87 14.09 4.67
C ALA A 138 2.64 14.70 5.33
N ALA A 139 2.61 14.72 6.66
CA ALA A 139 1.60 15.42 7.44
C ALA A 139 1.49 16.89 7.06
N ASP A 140 2.62 17.53 6.70
CA ASP A 140 2.66 18.92 6.25
C ASP A 140 1.79 19.16 5.01
N THR A 141 1.86 18.25 4.03
CA THR A 141 1.04 18.33 2.81
C THR A 141 -0.39 17.86 3.08
N ASP A 142 -0.56 16.76 3.82
CA ASP A 142 -1.86 16.11 4.03
C ASP A 142 -2.81 16.89 4.95
N ARG A 143 -2.33 17.84 5.76
CA ARG A 143 -3.17 18.63 6.68
C ARG A 143 -4.35 19.33 5.99
N HIS A 144 -4.17 19.76 4.75
CA HIS A 144 -5.22 20.44 3.98
C HIS A 144 -6.31 19.46 3.57
N ALA A 145 -5.93 18.29 3.04
CA ALA A 145 -6.86 17.21 2.72
C ALA A 145 -7.60 16.71 3.97
N ALA A 146 -6.87 16.54 5.08
CA ALA A 146 -7.42 16.09 6.36
C ALA A 146 -8.48 17.05 6.90
N TYR A 147 -8.17 18.35 6.99
CA TYR A 147 -9.08 19.35 7.54
C TYR A 147 -10.31 19.57 6.64
N TRP A 148 -10.11 19.69 5.33
CA TRP A 148 -11.20 19.81 4.37
C TRP A 148 -12.15 18.61 4.43
N ALA A 149 -11.60 17.39 4.42
CA ALA A 149 -12.40 16.18 4.48
C ALA A 149 -13.16 16.03 5.79
N SER A 150 -12.60 16.51 6.91
CA SER A 150 -13.28 16.53 8.21
C SER A 150 -14.60 17.30 8.15
N TRP A 151 -14.63 18.44 7.47
CA TRP A 151 -15.86 19.20 7.23
C TRP A 151 -16.84 18.42 6.34
N MET A 152 -16.37 17.86 5.22
CA MET A 152 -17.22 17.07 4.32
C MET A 152 -17.83 15.83 5.01
N ASP A 153 -17.07 15.17 5.89
CA ASP A 153 -17.55 14.01 6.65
C ASP A 153 -18.54 14.40 7.76
N THR A 154 -18.42 15.62 8.32
CA THR A 154 -19.21 16.07 9.48
C THR A 154 -20.54 16.74 9.07
N LEU A 155 -20.59 17.42 7.92
CA LEU A 155 -21.79 18.13 7.45
C LEU A 155 -23.06 17.23 7.40
N PRO A 156 -23.02 15.98 6.90
CA PRO A 156 -24.19 15.09 6.89
C PRO A 156 -24.68 14.74 8.29
N VAL A 157 -23.75 14.58 9.25
CA VAL A 157 -24.09 14.30 10.65
C VAL A 157 -24.77 15.50 11.28
N ILE A 158 -24.27 16.71 11.02
CA ILE A 158 -24.92 17.95 11.49
C ILE A 158 -26.29 18.10 10.83
N GLN A 159 -26.42 17.88 9.52
CA GLN A 159 -27.70 17.96 8.81
C GLN A 159 -28.75 17.01 9.41
N ALA A 160 -28.36 15.78 9.77
CA ALA A 160 -29.26 14.80 10.34
C ALA A 160 -29.69 15.12 11.79
N ARG A 161 -28.88 15.87 12.54
CA ARG A 161 -29.12 16.17 13.97
C ARG A 161 -29.69 17.57 14.21
N VAL A 162 -29.17 18.55 13.49
CA VAL A 162 -29.51 19.97 13.61
C VAL A 162 -29.57 20.61 12.21
N PRO A 163 -30.66 20.39 11.44
CA PRO A 163 -30.80 20.86 10.07
C PRO A 163 -30.56 22.36 9.89
N SER A 164 -31.11 23.18 10.80
CA SER A 164 -30.98 24.64 10.73
C SER A 164 -29.53 25.10 10.89
N ALA A 165 -28.70 24.37 11.64
CA ALA A 165 -27.29 24.67 11.80
C ALA A 165 -26.50 24.28 10.54
N ALA A 166 -26.80 23.13 9.94
CA ALA A 166 -26.20 22.72 8.68
C ALA A 166 -26.50 23.71 7.55
N GLU A 167 -27.75 24.20 7.44
CA GLU A 167 -28.12 25.23 6.47
C GLU A 167 -27.30 26.53 6.64
N ARG A 168 -27.12 26.99 7.88
CA ARG A 168 -26.32 28.18 8.18
C ARG A 168 -24.83 27.96 7.86
N LEU A 169 -24.28 26.79 8.16
CA LEU A 169 -22.91 26.43 7.83
C LEU A 169 -22.68 26.36 6.32
N LEU A 170 -23.59 25.72 5.58
CA LEU A 170 -23.52 25.63 4.12
C LEU A 170 -23.65 27.00 3.46
N ALA A 171 -24.54 27.86 3.95
CA ALA A 171 -24.63 29.24 3.49
C ALA A 171 -23.32 30.01 3.74
N ALA A 172 -22.71 29.85 4.91
CA ALA A 172 -21.45 30.50 5.25
C ALA A 172 -20.25 29.95 4.44
N LEU A 173 -20.23 28.67 4.09
CA LEU A 173 -19.21 28.05 3.25
C LEU A 173 -19.32 28.43 1.77
N ARG A 174 -20.51 28.85 1.30
CA ARG A 174 -20.78 29.30 -0.08
C ARG A 174 -20.53 30.80 -0.29
N ASP A 175 -20.68 31.59 0.76
CA ASP A 175 -20.54 33.06 0.72
C ASP A 175 -19.10 33.46 1.13
N ASP A 176 -18.59 34.58 0.65
CA ASP A 176 -17.33 35.20 1.11
C ASP A 176 -17.36 35.53 2.62
N ARG A 177 -18.55 35.48 3.24
CA ARG A 177 -18.74 35.52 4.71
C ARG A 177 -18.03 34.40 5.46
N ALA A 178 -17.53 33.34 4.81
CA ALA A 178 -16.60 32.38 5.41
C ALA A 178 -15.46 33.07 6.18
N ALA A 179 -15.04 34.26 5.74
CA ALA A 179 -14.03 35.10 6.40
C ALA A 179 -14.37 35.50 7.85
N ARG A 180 -15.63 35.40 8.30
CA ARG A 180 -16.07 35.76 9.66
C ARG A 180 -15.89 34.64 10.68
N LEU A 181 -15.78 33.38 10.25
CA LEU A 181 -15.56 32.22 11.11
C LEU A 181 -14.20 31.58 10.76
N PRO A 182 -13.16 31.73 11.60
CA PRO A 182 -11.82 31.20 11.34
C PRO A 182 -11.76 29.75 10.84
N SER A 183 -12.58 28.85 11.39
CA SER A 183 -12.62 27.44 11.03
C SER A 183 -13.21 27.19 9.65
N LEU A 184 -14.23 27.96 9.24
CA LEU A 184 -14.81 27.89 7.89
C LEU A 184 -13.87 28.53 6.87
N LEU A 185 -13.23 29.65 7.21
CA LEU A 185 -12.19 30.25 6.37
C LEU A 185 -11.03 29.27 6.14
N ALA A 186 -10.57 28.58 7.18
CA ALA A 186 -9.55 27.56 7.04
C ALA A 186 -10.01 26.40 6.14
N ALA A 187 -11.30 26.07 6.13
CA ALA A 187 -11.86 24.99 5.33
C ALA A 187 -11.91 25.38 3.85
N THR A 188 -12.31 26.62 3.53
CA THR A 188 -12.29 27.16 2.16
C THR A 188 -10.86 27.36 1.65
N GLN A 189 -9.92 27.77 2.50
CA GLN A 189 -8.49 27.81 2.16
C GLN A 189 -7.91 26.42 1.89
N ALA A 190 -8.31 25.41 2.68
CA ALA A 190 -7.92 24.03 2.43
C ALA A 190 -8.49 23.50 1.10
N ALA A 191 -9.76 23.81 0.79
CA ALA A 191 -10.34 23.53 -0.53
C ALA A 191 -9.54 24.20 -1.65
N ALA A 192 -9.25 25.50 -1.53
CA ALA A 192 -8.46 26.23 -2.53
C ALA A 192 -7.07 25.59 -2.74
N TYR A 193 -6.40 25.21 -1.66
CA TYR A 193 -5.14 24.46 -1.74
C TYR A 193 -5.30 23.16 -2.54
N LEU A 194 -6.32 22.34 -2.26
CA LEU A 194 -6.56 21.09 -2.98
C LEU A 194 -6.81 21.31 -4.48
N THR A 195 -7.51 22.39 -4.85
CA THR A 195 -7.64 22.81 -6.25
C THR A 195 -6.29 23.08 -6.89
N THR A 196 -5.35 23.73 -6.19
CA THR A 196 -3.97 23.92 -6.72
C THR A 196 -3.20 22.62 -6.89
N GLN A 197 -3.57 21.56 -6.15
CA GLN A 197 -3.00 20.22 -6.30
C GLN A 197 -3.67 19.40 -7.41
N GLY A 198 -4.63 19.98 -8.15
CA GLY A 198 -5.35 19.32 -9.24
C GLY A 198 -6.55 18.49 -8.79
N TYR A 199 -6.96 18.58 -7.53
CA TYR A 199 -8.20 17.94 -7.07
C TYR A 199 -9.41 18.78 -7.48
N ALA A 200 -10.36 18.16 -8.19
CA ALA A 200 -11.66 18.77 -8.45
C ALA A 200 -12.48 18.75 -7.14
N VAL A 201 -12.32 19.80 -6.33
CA VAL A 201 -13.02 19.91 -5.05
C VAL A 201 -14.53 19.99 -5.31
N PRO A 202 -15.34 19.05 -4.78
CA PRO A 202 -16.79 19.11 -4.92
C PRO A 202 -17.37 20.28 -4.15
N ALA A 203 -18.57 20.70 -4.53
CA ALA A 203 -19.31 21.69 -3.76
C ALA A 203 -19.68 21.12 -2.36
N TRP A 204 -19.78 22.00 -1.36
CA TRP A 204 -20.01 21.59 0.03
C TRP A 204 -21.34 20.86 0.26
N ASP A 205 -22.35 21.11 -0.57
CA ASP A 205 -23.64 20.41 -0.54
C ASP A 205 -23.59 19.00 -1.12
N GLU A 206 -22.61 18.67 -1.95
CA GLU A 206 -22.35 17.29 -2.36
C GLU A 206 -21.97 16.39 -1.17
N ALA A 207 -21.52 16.97 -0.05
CA ALA A 207 -21.33 16.24 1.19
C ALA A 207 -22.62 15.53 1.64
N LEU A 208 -23.78 16.15 1.41
CA LEU A 208 -25.09 15.64 1.82
C LEU A 208 -25.62 14.51 0.91
N SER A 209 -24.96 14.27 -0.23
CA SER A 209 -25.35 13.23 -1.18
C SER A 209 -24.67 11.91 -0.86
N ASP A 210 -25.39 10.79 -1.01
CA ASP A 210 -24.77 9.47 -0.92
C ASP A 210 -23.99 9.19 -2.22
N LEU A 211 -22.68 9.44 -2.20
CA LEU A 211 -21.83 9.29 -3.36
C LEU A 211 -21.34 7.84 -3.52
N PRO A 212 -21.67 7.17 -4.65
CA PRO A 212 -21.20 5.83 -4.92
C PRO A 212 -19.66 5.72 -4.81
N GLY A 213 -19.20 4.70 -4.09
CA GLY A 213 -17.78 4.39 -3.97
C GLY A 213 -16.96 5.34 -3.10
N LEU A 214 -17.57 6.29 -2.37
CA LEU A 214 -16.86 7.09 -1.35
C LEU A 214 -16.19 6.16 -0.31
N HIS A 215 -16.90 5.11 0.06
CA HIS A 215 -16.45 4.03 0.96
C HIS A 215 -15.95 2.79 0.21
N SER A 216 -15.66 2.88 -1.10
CA SER A 216 -15.24 1.71 -1.87
C SER A 216 -13.98 1.10 -1.27
N ARG A 217 -14.04 -0.21 -0.99
CA ARG A 217 -12.92 -1.04 -0.58
C ARG A 217 -12.08 -1.31 -1.83
N HIS A 218 -10.98 -0.57 -2.02
CA HIS A 218 -10.06 -0.84 -3.13
C HIS A 218 -8.68 -1.28 -2.64
N ASP A 219 -8.29 -2.47 -3.12
CA ASP A 219 -7.00 -3.12 -3.39
C ASP A 219 -5.75 -2.92 -2.50
N GLU A 220 -5.69 -1.95 -1.59
CA GLU A 220 -4.50 -1.67 -0.79
C GLU A 220 -4.75 -1.83 0.70
N PRO A 221 -4.38 -2.98 1.29
CA PRO A 221 -4.57 -3.30 2.71
C PRO A 221 -3.91 -2.33 3.71
N ALA A 222 -3.06 -1.41 3.23
CA ALA A 222 -2.21 -0.55 4.06
C ALA A 222 -2.40 0.96 3.80
N ASP A 223 -3.45 1.37 3.06
CA ASP A 223 -3.87 2.78 3.05
C ASP A 223 -4.91 2.98 4.16
N PHE A 224 -4.62 3.85 5.14
CA PHE A 224 -5.51 4.14 6.27
C PHE A 224 -6.53 5.25 5.97
N LEU A 225 -6.35 6.00 4.87
CA LEU A 225 -7.26 7.09 4.54
C LEU A 225 -8.60 6.53 4.05
N ARG A 226 -9.68 7.24 4.42
CA ARG A 226 -11.06 6.84 4.13
C ARG A 226 -11.87 8.04 3.64
N GLY A 227 -13.06 7.74 3.10
CA GLY A 227 -14.05 8.73 2.69
C GLY A 227 -13.47 9.84 1.81
N TRP A 228 -13.82 11.07 2.15
CA TRP A 228 -13.39 12.28 1.45
C TRP A 228 -11.89 12.51 1.49
N GLN A 229 -11.25 12.22 2.62
CA GLN A 229 -9.81 12.42 2.77
C GLN A 229 -9.01 11.54 1.82
N ARG A 230 -9.42 10.28 1.65
CA ARG A 230 -8.76 9.38 0.69
C ARG A 230 -8.77 9.97 -0.72
N ARG A 231 -9.89 10.54 -1.16
CA ARG A 231 -10.03 11.12 -2.51
C ARG A 231 -9.14 12.35 -2.67
N ALA A 232 -9.19 13.27 -1.70
CA ALA A 232 -8.37 14.49 -1.73
C ALA A 232 -6.86 14.19 -1.67
N SER A 233 -6.42 13.37 -0.71
CA SER A 233 -5.01 12.96 -0.60
C SER A 233 -4.54 12.16 -1.81
N HIS A 234 -5.40 11.37 -2.47
CA HIS A 234 -5.03 10.67 -3.70
C HIS A 234 -4.64 11.63 -4.82
N ALA A 235 -5.37 12.74 -5.00
CA ALA A 235 -5.02 13.74 -6.00
C ALA A 235 -3.68 14.44 -5.66
N CYS A 236 -3.43 14.71 -4.37
CA CYS A 236 -2.13 15.21 -3.92
C CYS A 236 -1.00 14.20 -4.20
N ASP A 237 -1.25 12.90 -3.94
CA ASP A 237 -0.31 11.83 -4.24
C ASP A 237 -0.02 11.72 -5.74
N GLU A 238 -1.03 11.86 -6.61
CA GLU A 238 -0.89 11.88 -8.08
C GLU A 238 0.00 13.03 -8.55
N ARG A 239 -0.20 14.23 -8.00
CA ARG A 239 0.66 15.39 -8.29
C ARG A 239 2.09 15.19 -7.79
N ALA A 240 2.25 14.58 -6.62
CA ALA A 240 3.55 14.29 -6.04
C ALA A 240 4.35 13.28 -6.88
N ILE A 241 3.70 12.19 -7.36
CA ILE A 241 4.38 11.22 -8.23
C ILE A 241 4.72 11.82 -9.60
N GLU A 242 3.84 12.63 -10.19
CA GLU A 242 4.11 13.31 -11.46
C GLU A 242 5.37 14.18 -11.36
N THR A 243 5.41 15.03 -10.33
CA THR A 243 6.56 15.91 -10.05
C THR A 243 7.82 15.09 -9.80
N HIS A 244 7.71 14.01 -9.02
CA HIS A 244 8.86 13.17 -8.71
C HIS A 244 9.40 12.45 -9.96
N LEU A 245 8.54 11.92 -10.83
CA LEU A 245 8.95 11.27 -12.07
C LEU A 245 9.69 12.21 -13.02
N ALA A 246 9.32 13.49 -13.06
CA ALA A 246 10.00 14.50 -13.88
C ALA A 246 11.49 14.67 -13.51
N ASP A 247 11.83 14.48 -12.23
CA ASP A 247 13.20 14.62 -11.71
C ASP A 247 14.06 13.35 -11.84
N LEU A 248 13.47 12.24 -12.28
CA LEU A 248 14.15 10.94 -12.31
C LEU A 248 14.79 10.66 -13.68
N SER A 249 15.96 10.03 -13.65
CA SER A 249 16.53 9.40 -14.85
C SER A 249 15.59 8.31 -15.38
N PRO A 250 15.64 7.97 -16.69
CA PRO A 250 14.79 6.93 -17.26
C PRO A 250 14.87 5.59 -16.52
N ALA A 251 16.07 5.18 -16.09
CA ALA A 251 16.26 3.95 -15.30
C ALA A 251 15.62 4.02 -13.91
N SER A 252 15.68 5.18 -13.26
CA SER A 252 15.01 5.40 -11.96
C SER A 252 13.49 5.45 -12.11
N ARG A 253 12.97 6.08 -13.17
CA ARG A 253 11.53 6.04 -13.50
C ARG A 253 11.04 4.60 -13.68
N ALA A 254 11.72 3.82 -14.54
CA ALA A 254 11.34 2.44 -14.81
C ALA A 254 11.30 1.59 -13.53
N LEU A 255 12.26 1.77 -12.62
CA LEU A 255 12.29 1.08 -11.34
C LEU A 255 11.22 1.56 -10.36
N LEU A 256 10.89 2.85 -10.32
CA LEU A 256 9.79 3.35 -9.49
C LEU A 256 8.43 2.83 -9.99
N LEU A 257 8.19 2.84 -11.31
CA LEU A 257 6.97 2.27 -11.89
C LEU A 257 6.83 0.76 -11.60
N SER A 258 7.96 0.06 -11.52
CA SER A 258 8.05 -1.34 -11.12
C SER A 258 7.72 -1.61 -9.64
N GLN A 259 7.73 -0.57 -8.81
CA GLN A 259 7.39 -0.64 -7.38
C GLN A 259 5.94 -0.28 -7.09
N ALA A 260 5.22 0.19 -8.11
CA ALA A 260 3.85 0.69 -8.06
C ALA A 260 2.82 -0.39 -8.44
N GLY A 261 1.56 -0.15 -8.08
CA GLY A 261 0.40 -0.98 -8.44
C GLY A 261 0.02 -2.04 -7.40
N PRO A 262 -1.06 -2.81 -7.67
CA PRO A 262 -1.60 -3.78 -6.73
C PRO A 262 -0.56 -4.79 -6.25
N HIS A 263 -0.56 -5.06 -4.94
CA HIS A 263 0.36 -5.97 -4.25
C HIS A 263 1.84 -5.61 -4.31
N ALA A 264 2.25 -4.51 -4.97
CA ALA A 264 3.66 -4.17 -5.16
C ALA A 264 4.39 -3.85 -3.85
N ALA A 265 3.66 -3.30 -2.87
CA ALA A 265 4.14 -3.05 -1.53
C ALA A 265 3.89 -4.20 -0.54
N ARG A 266 3.40 -5.36 -1.00
CA ARG A 266 2.88 -6.40 -0.08
C ARG A 266 3.96 -6.97 0.85
N ALA A 267 5.19 -7.12 0.35
CA ALA A 267 6.33 -7.55 1.18
C ALA A 267 6.69 -6.55 2.31
N PHE A 268 6.28 -5.29 2.20
CA PHE A 268 6.52 -4.24 3.19
C PHE A 268 5.34 -4.02 4.13
N THR A 269 4.21 -4.68 3.90
CA THR A 269 2.96 -4.43 4.64
C THR A 269 2.37 -5.68 5.29
N VAL A 270 2.93 -6.86 4.97
CA VAL A 270 2.54 -8.12 5.61
C VAL A 270 3.12 -8.20 7.03
N LEU A 271 2.28 -8.63 7.97
CA LEU A 271 2.68 -8.88 9.35
C LEU A 271 3.51 -10.18 9.41
N PRO A 272 4.64 -10.22 10.15
CA PRO A 272 5.49 -11.40 10.27
C PRO A 272 4.88 -12.44 11.24
N THR A 273 3.69 -12.95 10.93
CA THR A 273 2.96 -13.92 11.78
C THR A 273 3.42 -15.37 11.59
N SER A 274 4.29 -15.64 10.61
CA SER A 274 4.90 -16.95 10.36
C SER A 274 6.21 -16.81 9.60
N ASP A 275 7.05 -17.84 9.64
CA ASP A 275 8.37 -17.87 8.97
C ASP A 275 8.29 -17.66 7.45
N ASP A 276 7.14 -18.01 6.85
CA ASP A 276 6.86 -17.84 5.43
C ASP A 276 6.79 -16.37 4.99
N VAL A 277 6.40 -15.48 5.91
CA VAL A 277 6.21 -14.04 5.66
C VAL A 277 7.15 -13.16 6.50
N ALA A 278 7.96 -13.77 7.36
CA ALA A 278 9.09 -13.12 8.01
C ALA A 278 10.23 -12.87 7.00
N ILE A 279 10.86 -11.69 7.09
CA ILE A 279 11.99 -11.30 6.24
C ILE A 279 13.16 -10.98 7.15
N PRO A 280 14.32 -11.66 7.02
CA PRO A 280 15.49 -11.35 7.84
C PRO A 280 15.94 -9.89 7.68
N ASP A 281 16.43 -9.28 8.77
CA ASP A 281 16.77 -7.84 8.80
C ASP A 281 17.69 -7.39 7.66
N SER A 282 18.72 -8.19 7.35
CA SER A 282 19.64 -7.89 6.24
C SER A 282 18.91 -7.81 4.90
N HIS A 283 17.96 -8.71 4.68
CA HIS A 283 17.15 -8.73 3.47
C HIS A 283 16.20 -7.54 3.45
N PHE A 284 15.49 -7.30 4.55
CA PHE A 284 14.51 -6.23 4.64
C PHE A 284 15.15 -4.85 4.46
N ARG A 285 16.33 -4.62 5.07
CA ARG A 285 17.09 -3.38 4.90
C ARG A 285 17.48 -3.13 3.44
N VAL A 286 18.01 -4.15 2.76
CA VAL A 286 18.36 -4.06 1.34
C VAL A 286 17.13 -3.79 0.47
N LEU A 287 15.98 -4.37 0.80
CA LEU A 287 14.73 -4.11 0.08
C LEU A 287 14.27 -2.67 0.26
N LEU A 288 14.34 -2.10 1.47
CA LEU A 288 14.02 -0.70 1.72
C LEU A 288 14.98 0.24 0.96
N LEU A 289 16.29 -0.01 1.02
CA LEU A 289 17.30 0.75 0.28
C LEU A 289 17.05 0.68 -1.23
N ARG A 290 16.81 -0.52 -1.77
CA ARG A 290 16.53 -0.75 -3.20
C ARG A 290 15.26 -0.02 -3.62
N ARG A 291 14.20 -0.09 -2.81
CA ARG A 291 12.94 0.61 -3.05
C ARG A 291 13.15 2.13 -3.08
N ARG A 292 14.11 2.68 -2.33
CA ARG A 292 14.46 4.13 -2.34
C ARG A 292 15.60 4.50 -3.28
N ARG A 293 16.02 3.58 -4.14
CA ARG A 293 17.14 3.76 -5.08
C ARG A 293 18.40 4.27 -4.37
N MET A 294 18.66 3.74 -3.18
CA MET A 294 19.86 4.03 -2.40
C MET A 294 20.95 3.00 -2.70
N PRO A 295 22.24 3.36 -2.52
CA PRO A 295 23.34 2.39 -2.61
C PRO A 295 23.12 1.19 -1.69
N LEU A 296 23.35 0.00 -2.23
CA LEU A 296 23.24 -1.27 -1.53
C LEU A 296 24.62 -1.67 -0.97
N PRO A 297 24.69 -2.36 0.17
CA PRO A 297 25.92 -2.92 0.72
C PRO A 297 26.34 -4.18 -0.07
N LEU A 298 26.68 -4.03 -1.36
CA LEU A 298 27.08 -5.13 -2.23
C LEU A 298 28.53 -5.54 -1.97
N GLY A 299 28.79 -6.84 -1.88
CA GLY A 299 30.12 -7.40 -1.60
C GLY A 299 31.12 -7.22 -2.76
N PRO A 300 31.02 -8.00 -3.85
CA PRO A 300 31.96 -7.92 -4.96
C PRO A 300 31.58 -6.84 -5.97
N ARG A 301 32.60 -6.39 -6.70
CA ARG A 301 32.50 -5.36 -7.74
C ARG A 301 32.23 -5.92 -9.13
N SER A 302 32.30 -7.24 -9.30
CA SER A 302 32.11 -7.92 -10.58
C SER A 302 31.18 -9.13 -10.48
N CYS A 303 30.41 -9.33 -11.54
CA CYS A 303 29.52 -10.47 -11.72
C CYS A 303 30.30 -11.67 -12.30
N SER A 304 29.79 -12.89 -12.14
CA SER A 304 30.35 -14.08 -12.81
C SER A 304 30.35 -13.98 -14.34
N CYS A 305 29.50 -13.12 -14.91
CA CYS A 305 29.53 -12.76 -16.33
C CYS A 305 30.64 -11.74 -16.70
N ARG A 306 31.52 -11.39 -15.75
CA ARG A 306 32.59 -10.37 -15.84
C ARG A 306 32.13 -8.92 -15.97
N GLY A 307 30.82 -8.65 -15.88
CA GLY A 307 30.28 -7.28 -15.87
C GLY A 307 30.49 -6.59 -14.51
N ALA A 308 30.60 -5.27 -14.52
CA ALA A 308 30.68 -4.46 -13.31
C ALA A 308 29.33 -4.44 -12.57
N LEU A 309 29.36 -4.55 -11.25
CA LEU A 309 28.18 -4.41 -10.40
C LEU A 309 28.03 -2.94 -9.98
N ASP A 310 26.89 -2.34 -10.33
CA ASP A 310 26.55 -0.99 -9.92
C ASP A 310 26.12 -0.94 -8.44
N ALA A 311 26.26 0.23 -7.81
CA ALA A 311 25.93 0.42 -6.41
C ALA A 311 24.44 0.19 -6.08
N TYR A 312 23.54 0.19 -7.07
CA TYR A 312 22.10 0.04 -6.85
C TYR A 312 21.62 -1.40 -7.06
N GLY A 313 22.46 -2.29 -7.61
CA GLY A 313 22.14 -3.69 -7.90
C GLY A 313 21.38 -3.92 -9.22
N ASP A 314 21.35 -2.97 -10.15
CA ASP A 314 20.67 -3.10 -11.45
C ASP A 314 21.24 -4.29 -12.27
N HIS A 315 22.56 -4.37 -12.38
CA HIS A 315 23.23 -5.46 -13.09
C HIS A 315 22.80 -6.82 -12.55
N ARG A 316 22.83 -6.95 -11.24
CA ARG A 316 22.56 -8.19 -10.53
C ARG A 316 21.08 -8.59 -10.58
N ALA A 317 20.17 -7.62 -10.60
CA ALA A 317 18.76 -7.89 -10.81
C ALA A 317 18.46 -8.44 -12.22
N ALA A 318 19.25 -8.06 -13.23
CA ALA A 318 18.94 -8.30 -14.64
C ALA A 318 19.87 -9.27 -15.39
N CYS A 319 21.02 -9.66 -14.83
CA CYS A 319 22.01 -10.49 -15.53
C CYS A 319 21.54 -11.93 -15.74
N SER A 320 21.28 -12.32 -16.99
CA SER A 320 20.88 -13.68 -17.37
C SER A 320 22.05 -14.67 -17.50
N THR A 321 23.28 -14.18 -17.59
CA THR A 321 24.47 -15.02 -17.82
C THR A 321 25.00 -15.65 -16.54
N SER A 322 24.72 -15.08 -15.37
CA SER A 322 25.24 -15.56 -14.08
C SER A 322 24.50 -16.76 -13.50
N GLY A 323 23.38 -17.19 -14.12
CA GLY A 323 22.49 -18.22 -13.59
C GLY A 323 21.58 -17.76 -12.44
N VAL A 324 21.83 -16.56 -11.88
CA VAL A 324 21.11 -16.03 -10.71
C VAL A 324 19.61 -15.86 -10.95
N LEU A 325 19.19 -15.46 -12.17
CA LEU A 325 17.76 -15.28 -12.46
C LEU A 325 16.96 -16.58 -12.30
N ALA A 326 17.51 -17.70 -12.78
CA ALA A 326 16.86 -19.00 -12.70
C ALA A 326 16.73 -19.45 -11.24
N SER A 327 17.84 -19.38 -10.48
CA SER A 327 17.81 -19.74 -9.06
C SER A 327 16.86 -18.85 -8.26
N ARG A 328 16.77 -17.56 -8.58
CA ARG A 328 15.89 -16.59 -7.91
C ARG A 328 14.40 -16.85 -8.16
N ALA A 329 14.03 -17.49 -9.25
CA ALA A 329 12.62 -17.82 -9.53
C ALA A 329 12.10 -18.95 -8.63
N LEU A 330 12.96 -19.87 -8.19
CA LEU A 330 12.57 -21.08 -7.45
C LEU A 330 11.71 -20.84 -6.20
N PRO A 331 12.00 -19.85 -5.32
CA PRO A 331 11.12 -19.56 -4.17
C PRO A 331 9.71 -19.10 -4.58
N LEU A 332 9.61 -18.31 -5.65
CA LEU A 332 8.32 -17.87 -6.19
C LEU A 332 7.54 -19.05 -6.80
N GLU A 333 8.21 -19.92 -7.56
CA GLU A 333 7.62 -21.15 -8.10
C GLU A 333 7.04 -22.05 -7.01
N ARG A 334 7.79 -22.23 -5.90
CA ARG A 334 7.33 -22.99 -4.73
C ARG A 334 6.12 -22.33 -4.08
N ALA A 335 6.14 -21.02 -3.87
CA ALA A 335 5.01 -20.29 -3.31
C ALA A 335 3.76 -20.41 -4.20
N ILE A 336 3.91 -20.33 -5.53
CA ILE A 336 2.81 -20.55 -6.48
C ILE A 336 2.26 -21.97 -6.35
N ALA A 337 3.14 -22.99 -6.35
CA ALA A 337 2.73 -24.39 -6.20
C ALA A 337 1.95 -24.61 -4.90
N ARG A 338 2.44 -24.08 -3.78
CA ARG A 338 1.75 -24.14 -2.48
C ARG A 338 0.39 -23.46 -2.53
N VAL A 339 0.30 -22.24 -3.05
CA VAL A 339 -0.98 -21.52 -3.15
C VAL A 339 -1.98 -22.28 -4.01
N CYS A 340 -1.55 -22.85 -5.13
CA CYS A 340 -2.42 -23.69 -5.95
C CYS A 340 -2.88 -24.95 -5.20
N GLN A 341 -2.01 -25.58 -4.41
CA GLN A 341 -2.36 -26.71 -3.56
C GLN A 341 -3.36 -26.31 -2.45
N GLU A 342 -3.14 -25.17 -1.77
CA GLU A 342 -4.05 -24.60 -0.77
C GLU A 342 -5.43 -24.28 -1.38
N ALA A 343 -5.46 -23.87 -2.66
CA ALA A 343 -6.69 -23.66 -3.42
C ALA A 343 -7.42 -24.97 -3.81
N GLY A 344 -6.79 -26.13 -3.59
CA GLY A 344 -7.36 -27.46 -3.87
C GLY A 344 -6.86 -28.13 -5.16
N ALA A 345 -5.82 -27.60 -5.80
CA ALA A 345 -5.24 -28.23 -6.98
C ALA A 345 -4.41 -29.47 -6.64
N ARG A 346 -4.40 -30.45 -7.55
CA ARG A 346 -3.31 -31.44 -7.65
C ARG A 346 -2.17 -30.79 -8.44
N VAL A 347 -1.03 -30.61 -7.77
CA VAL A 347 0.10 -29.85 -8.32
C VAL A 347 1.24 -30.76 -8.73
N GLY A 348 1.69 -30.63 -9.98
CA GLY A 348 2.98 -31.14 -10.44
C GLY A 348 3.97 -29.98 -10.57
N ARG A 349 5.22 -30.18 -10.19
CA ARG A 349 6.28 -29.16 -10.33
C ARG A 349 7.30 -29.58 -11.38
N ASN A 350 7.81 -28.59 -12.12
CA ASN A 350 8.81 -28.77 -13.15
C ASN A 350 8.43 -29.93 -14.09
N VAL A 351 7.26 -29.86 -14.73
CA VAL A 351 6.67 -30.93 -15.54
C VAL A 351 7.07 -30.75 -17.01
N ALA A 352 7.51 -31.83 -17.67
CA ALA A 352 7.82 -31.80 -19.10
C ALA A 352 6.57 -31.52 -19.94
N LEU A 353 6.70 -30.72 -21.00
CA LEU A 353 5.57 -30.44 -21.92
C LEU A 353 5.00 -31.73 -22.52
N ALA A 354 5.86 -32.70 -22.85
CA ALA A 354 5.44 -34.02 -23.37
C ALA A 354 4.60 -34.85 -22.38
N ALA A 355 4.59 -34.50 -21.08
CA ALA A 355 3.78 -35.14 -20.05
C ALA A 355 2.45 -34.39 -19.77
N MET A 356 2.16 -33.33 -20.53
CA MET A 356 0.98 -32.49 -20.35
C MET A 356 -0.12 -32.86 -21.37
N ASN A 357 -1.34 -32.33 -21.15
CA ASN A 357 -2.48 -32.57 -22.04
C ASN A 357 -2.47 -31.61 -23.26
N ILE A 358 -1.35 -31.61 -23.99
CA ILE A 358 -1.09 -30.79 -25.19
C ILE A 358 -0.39 -31.65 -26.26
N ASP A 359 -0.51 -31.24 -27.52
CA ASP A 359 0.12 -31.93 -28.63
C ASP A 359 1.51 -31.33 -28.90
N VAL A 360 2.55 -32.04 -28.47
CA VAL A 360 3.96 -31.66 -28.61
C VAL A 360 4.82 -32.90 -28.90
N PRO A 361 5.99 -32.75 -29.57
CA PRO A 361 6.90 -33.87 -29.79
C PRO A 361 7.36 -34.52 -28.48
N VAL A 362 7.51 -35.86 -28.48
CA VAL A 362 7.95 -36.64 -27.30
C VAL A 362 9.35 -36.25 -26.81
N HIS A 363 10.20 -35.74 -27.70
CA HIS A 363 11.55 -35.29 -27.39
C HIS A 363 11.62 -33.83 -26.91
N ASP A 364 10.48 -33.18 -26.69
CA ASP A 364 10.45 -31.81 -26.19
C ASP A 364 10.96 -31.74 -24.75
N ALA A 365 12.13 -31.10 -24.59
CA ALA A 365 12.81 -30.95 -23.31
C ALA A 365 12.28 -29.76 -22.48
N ARG A 366 11.41 -28.91 -23.03
CA ARG A 366 10.83 -27.77 -22.30
C ARG A 366 10.00 -28.28 -21.12
N ARG A 367 9.98 -27.49 -20.04
CA ARG A 367 9.26 -27.80 -18.81
C ARG A 367 8.47 -26.59 -18.33
N ILE A 368 7.33 -26.85 -17.71
CA ILE A 368 6.51 -25.86 -17.00
C ILE A 368 6.75 -25.99 -15.50
N GLU A 369 6.94 -24.85 -14.84
CA GLU A 369 7.32 -24.76 -13.43
C GLU A 369 6.23 -25.34 -12.51
N VAL A 370 4.95 -25.03 -12.75
CA VAL A 370 3.83 -25.51 -11.94
C VAL A 370 2.67 -25.93 -12.86
N VAL A 371 2.20 -27.16 -12.72
CA VAL A 371 1.01 -27.67 -13.41
C VAL A 371 -0.09 -27.95 -12.39
N CYS A 372 -1.27 -27.38 -12.58
CA CYS A 372 -2.40 -27.51 -11.66
C CYS A 372 -3.56 -28.24 -12.34
N ASN A 373 -4.06 -29.30 -11.69
CA ASN A 373 -5.22 -30.06 -12.11
C ASN A 373 -6.32 -30.03 -11.04
N GLY A 374 -7.58 -30.17 -11.45
CA GLY A 374 -8.72 -30.32 -10.53
C GLY A 374 -9.27 -29.00 -9.95
N LEU A 375 -8.81 -27.86 -10.45
CA LEU A 375 -9.39 -26.56 -10.09
C LEU A 375 -10.66 -26.29 -10.91
N PRO A 376 -11.71 -25.69 -10.33
CA PRO A 376 -12.95 -25.35 -11.03
C PRO A 376 -12.80 -24.04 -11.83
N LEU A 377 -11.63 -23.83 -12.45
CA LEU A 377 -11.33 -22.64 -13.24
C LEU A 377 -11.33 -22.99 -14.73
N TRP A 378 -11.83 -22.07 -15.57
CA TRP A 378 -11.87 -22.23 -17.03
C TRP A 378 -12.36 -23.61 -17.49
N HIS A 379 -13.53 -24.04 -16.99
CA HIS A 379 -14.16 -25.32 -17.30
C HIS A 379 -13.31 -26.55 -16.92
N GLY A 380 -12.46 -26.44 -15.89
CA GLY A 380 -11.65 -27.55 -15.40
C GLY A 380 -10.40 -27.83 -16.25
N ALA A 381 -9.99 -26.89 -17.10
CA ALA A 381 -8.78 -27.01 -17.90
C ALA A 381 -7.53 -27.25 -17.02
N GLN A 382 -6.58 -28.03 -17.54
CA GLN A 382 -5.27 -28.16 -16.92
C GLN A 382 -4.55 -26.80 -17.01
N LEU A 383 -4.04 -26.30 -15.89
CA LEU A 383 -3.33 -25.02 -15.89
C LEU A 383 -1.83 -25.25 -15.92
N ALA A 384 -1.17 -24.61 -16.86
CA ALA A 384 0.28 -24.48 -16.94
C ALA A 384 0.65 -23.12 -16.38
N VAL A 385 1.20 -23.07 -15.16
CA VAL A 385 1.59 -21.83 -14.50
C VAL A 385 3.11 -21.70 -14.60
N ASP A 386 3.52 -20.61 -15.22
CA ASP A 386 4.91 -20.24 -15.42
C ASP A 386 5.17 -18.92 -14.67
N ALA A 387 6.08 -18.96 -13.71
CA ALA A 387 6.52 -17.82 -12.92
C ALA A 387 7.56 -17.02 -13.70
N THR A 388 7.51 -15.71 -13.52
CA THR A 388 8.42 -14.79 -14.21
C THR A 388 8.75 -13.63 -13.29
N LEU A 389 10.03 -13.45 -12.93
CA LEU A 389 10.50 -12.30 -12.16
C LEU A 389 11.49 -11.47 -12.99
N VAL A 390 11.03 -10.35 -13.54
CA VAL A 390 11.78 -9.56 -14.53
C VAL A 390 12.24 -8.22 -14.01
N SER A 391 13.42 -7.78 -14.47
CA SER A 391 13.90 -6.43 -14.22
C SER A 391 13.30 -5.47 -15.26
N PRO A 392 12.87 -4.25 -14.88
CA PRO A 392 12.47 -3.21 -15.83
C PRO A 392 13.69 -2.54 -16.50
N VAL A 393 14.90 -2.78 -15.97
CA VAL A 393 16.17 -2.30 -16.52
C VAL A 393 17.05 -3.47 -16.94
N THR A 394 17.90 -3.24 -17.94
CA THR A 394 18.92 -4.17 -18.41
C THR A 394 20.07 -4.29 -17.40
N ARG A 395 20.96 -5.26 -17.63
CA ARG A 395 22.16 -5.45 -16.81
C ARG A 395 23.15 -4.28 -16.86
N ASP A 396 22.99 -3.37 -17.82
CA ASP A 396 23.82 -2.17 -17.97
C ASP A 396 23.14 -0.94 -17.36
N GLY A 397 22.05 -1.13 -16.61
CA GLY A 397 21.31 -0.05 -15.93
C GLY A 397 20.45 0.82 -16.85
N ARG A 398 20.22 0.39 -18.11
CA ARG A 398 19.34 1.09 -19.05
C ARG A 398 17.91 0.56 -18.93
N PRO A 399 16.86 1.39 -18.98
CA PRO A 399 15.49 0.87 -19.05
C PRO A 399 15.30 0.03 -20.32
N HIS A 400 14.47 -1.01 -20.24
CA HIS A 400 13.93 -1.62 -21.47
C HIS A 400 13.07 -0.60 -22.22
N ASP A 401 13.06 -0.64 -23.55
CA ASP A 401 12.29 0.30 -24.38
C ASP A 401 10.84 0.38 -23.93
N GLY A 402 10.40 1.56 -23.47
CA GLY A 402 9.04 1.82 -22.97
C GLY A 402 8.82 1.55 -21.47
N ALA A 403 9.76 0.93 -20.75
CA ALA A 403 9.61 0.61 -19.34
C ALA A 403 9.65 1.84 -18.41
N ASP A 404 10.22 2.95 -18.86
CA ASP A 404 10.29 4.20 -18.10
C ASP A 404 9.01 5.04 -18.17
N ASN A 405 8.11 4.73 -19.11
CA ASN A 405 6.85 5.46 -19.33
C ASN A 405 5.61 4.57 -19.24
N HIS A 406 5.76 3.24 -19.34
CA HIS A 406 4.66 2.29 -19.25
C HIS A 406 4.83 1.38 -18.03
N PRO A 407 3.98 1.54 -17.00
CA PRO A 407 4.06 0.69 -15.82
C PRO A 407 3.81 -0.79 -16.15
N GLY A 408 4.66 -1.69 -15.62
CA GLY A 408 4.55 -3.13 -15.87
C GLY A 408 4.94 -3.58 -17.28
N TRP A 409 5.63 -2.76 -18.03
CA TRP A 409 5.98 -3.05 -19.43
C TRP A 409 6.88 -4.27 -19.59
N ALA A 410 7.88 -4.43 -18.72
CA ALA A 410 8.83 -5.53 -18.82
C ALA A 410 8.14 -6.88 -18.59
N VAL A 411 7.27 -6.97 -17.57
CA VAL A 411 6.50 -8.19 -17.31
C VAL A 411 5.48 -8.49 -18.40
N ARG A 412 4.84 -7.47 -18.98
CA ARG A 412 3.92 -7.63 -20.12
C ARG A 412 4.65 -8.18 -21.35
N ASN A 413 5.83 -7.66 -21.66
CA ASN A 413 6.62 -8.15 -22.79
C ASN A 413 7.15 -9.57 -22.56
N ALA A 414 7.55 -9.90 -21.34
CA ALA A 414 7.93 -11.26 -20.99
C ALA A 414 6.76 -12.24 -21.18
N ALA A 415 5.56 -11.90 -20.71
CA ALA A 415 4.36 -12.72 -20.90
C ALA A 415 3.99 -12.89 -22.38
N ARG A 416 4.07 -11.82 -23.18
CA ARG A 416 3.85 -11.87 -24.64
C ARG A 416 4.84 -12.82 -25.32
N ARG A 417 6.12 -12.76 -24.94
CA ARG A 417 7.16 -13.66 -25.48
C ARG A 417 6.87 -15.11 -25.12
N LYS A 418 6.48 -15.38 -23.86
CA LYS A 418 6.15 -16.74 -23.41
C LYS A 418 4.98 -17.33 -24.19
N ARG A 419 3.92 -16.54 -24.47
CA ARG A 419 2.77 -16.99 -25.28
C ARG A 419 3.11 -17.21 -26.75
N ARG A 420 3.85 -16.28 -27.36
CA ARG A 420 4.06 -16.28 -28.82
C ARG A 420 5.23 -17.14 -29.28
N GLN A 421 6.25 -17.30 -28.44
CA GLN A 421 7.52 -17.90 -28.82
C GLN A 421 7.87 -19.12 -27.96
N THR A 422 7.64 -19.06 -26.65
CA THR A 422 8.06 -20.14 -25.74
C THR A 422 7.06 -21.28 -25.66
N TYR A 423 5.75 -20.98 -25.62
CA TYR A 423 4.68 -21.95 -25.43
C TYR A 423 3.46 -21.70 -26.35
N PRO A 424 3.63 -21.46 -27.66
CA PRO A 424 2.49 -21.23 -28.57
C PRO A 424 1.48 -22.38 -28.62
N GLU A 425 1.91 -23.60 -28.29
CA GLU A 425 1.11 -24.82 -28.30
C GLU A 425 0.11 -24.84 -27.13
N ILE A 426 0.51 -24.33 -25.97
CA ILE A 426 -0.37 -24.21 -24.81
C ILE A 426 -1.44 -23.14 -25.05
N ASP A 427 -1.04 -22.00 -25.64
CA ASP A 427 -1.96 -20.89 -25.91
C ASP A 427 -3.06 -21.26 -26.93
N ARG A 428 -2.78 -22.24 -27.81
CA ARG A 428 -3.73 -22.78 -28.81
C ARG A 428 -4.58 -23.94 -28.26
N SER A 429 -4.22 -24.53 -27.13
CA SER A 429 -4.91 -25.70 -26.58
C SER A 429 -6.25 -25.31 -25.95
N ARG A 430 -7.27 -26.15 -26.14
CA ARG A 430 -8.54 -26.07 -25.40
C ARG A 430 -8.51 -26.81 -24.06
N ARG A 431 -7.58 -27.75 -23.90
CA ARG A 431 -7.48 -28.65 -22.74
C ARG A 431 -6.48 -28.17 -21.70
N CYS A 432 -5.53 -27.33 -22.11
CA CYS A 432 -4.54 -26.72 -21.25
C CYS A 432 -4.53 -25.20 -21.42
N ARG A 433 -4.32 -24.45 -20.33
CA ARG A 433 -4.24 -22.99 -20.35
C ARG A 433 -2.95 -22.52 -19.71
N LEU A 434 -2.22 -21.66 -20.41
CA LEU A 434 -1.03 -20.99 -19.87
C LEU A 434 -1.44 -19.78 -19.01
N VAL A 435 -0.97 -19.77 -17.77
CA VAL A 435 -0.99 -18.63 -16.86
C VAL A 435 0.45 -18.14 -16.69
N VAL A 436 0.74 -16.94 -17.16
CA VAL A 436 2.05 -16.31 -16.89
C VAL A 436 1.95 -15.53 -15.59
N PHE A 437 2.48 -16.12 -14.52
CA PHE A 437 2.55 -15.51 -13.21
C PHE A 437 3.74 -14.55 -13.14
N GLY A 438 3.55 -13.35 -13.68
CA GLY A 438 4.59 -12.36 -13.82
C GLY A 438 4.65 -11.35 -12.67
N LEU A 439 5.85 -11.17 -12.12
CA LEU A 439 6.24 -10.08 -11.22
C LEU A 439 7.43 -9.30 -11.83
N GLU A 440 7.55 -8.04 -11.47
CA GLU A 440 8.78 -7.28 -11.67
C GLU A 440 9.60 -7.21 -10.38
N VAL A 441 10.92 -6.98 -10.49
CA VAL A 441 11.81 -6.93 -9.32
C VAL A 441 11.44 -5.82 -8.32
N GLY A 442 10.76 -4.76 -8.75
CA GLY A 442 10.24 -3.73 -7.84
C GLY A 442 9.06 -4.17 -6.98
N GLY A 443 8.50 -5.36 -7.25
CA GLY A 443 7.38 -5.94 -6.53
C GLY A 443 6.06 -5.90 -7.31
N ARG A 444 5.94 -5.13 -8.40
CA ARG A 444 4.72 -5.05 -9.22
C ARG A 444 4.29 -6.41 -9.73
N TRP A 445 3.00 -6.70 -9.56
CA TRP A 445 2.36 -7.87 -10.14
C TRP A 445 1.80 -7.57 -11.53
N ALA A 446 1.87 -8.55 -12.43
CA ALA A 446 1.08 -8.53 -13.64
C ALA A 446 -0.41 -8.66 -13.29
N GLU A 447 -1.27 -8.01 -14.09
CA GLU A 447 -2.72 -8.10 -13.94
C GLU A 447 -3.24 -9.55 -14.00
N GLU A 448 -2.63 -10.36 -14.87
CA GLU A 448 -2.93 -11.79 -14.98
C GLU A 448 -2.64 -12.54 -13.66
N ALA A 449 -1.51 -12.26 -13.01
CA ALA A 449 -1.14 -12.89 -11.74
C ALA A 449 -2.12 -12.50 -10.61
N ALA A 450 -2.46 -11.22 -10.49
CA ALA A 450 -3.43 -10.74 -9.52
C ALA A 450 -4.83 -11.34 -9.76
N THR A 451 -5.26 -11.42 -11.01
CA THR A 451 -6.53 -12.03 -11.40
C THR A 451 -6.55 -13.52 -11.10
N PHE A 452 -5.46 -14.23 -11.37
CA PHE A 452 -5.34 -15.65 -11.07
C PHE A 452 -5.52 -15.94 -9.57
N VAL A 453 -4.85 -15.18 -8.71
CA VAL A 453 -5.00 -15.32 -7.25
C VAL A 453 -6.43 -15.03 -6.80
N ARG A 454 -7.08 -13.99 -7.34
CA ARG A 454 -8.51 -13.72 -7.04
C ARG A 454 -9.43 -14.86 -7.46
N LEU A 455 -9.18 -15.48 -8.62
CA LEU A 455 -9.95 -16.63 -9.09
C LEU A 455 -9.75 -17.87 -8.20
N LEU A 456 -8.50 -18.17 -7.83
CA LEU A 456 -8.21 -19.23 -6.86
C LEU A 456 -8.91 -18.97 -5.52
N ALA A 457 -8.88 -17.73 -5.03
CA ALA A 457 -9.42 -17.38 -3.73
C ALA A 457 -10.94 -17.49 -3.73
N ARG A 458 -11.59 -17.04 -4.81
CA ARG A 458 -13.03 -17.21 -5.02
C ARG A 458 -13.43 -18.67 -5.06
N ALA A 459 -12.68 -19.50 -5.79
CA ALA A 459 -12.94 -20.94 -5.87
C ALA A 459 -12.78 -21.61 -4.50
N ARG A 460 -11.73 -21.28 -3.75
CA ARG A 460 -11.49 -21.81 -2.40
C ARG A 460 -12.58 -21.38 -1.42
N ALA A 461 -12.94 -20.10 -1.42
CA ALA A 461 -13.97 -19.52 -0.56
C ALA A 461 -15.38 -20.03 -0.87
N ALA A 462 -15.63 -20.62 -2.04
CA ALA A 462 -16.94 -21.19 -2.37
C ALA A 462 -17.39 -22.28 -1.37
N SER A 463 -16.43 -22.96 -0.72
CA SER A 463 -16.69 -23.95 0.34
C SER A 463 -17.01 -23.34 1.70
N ALA A 464 -16.80 -22.04 1.90
CA ALA A 464 -17.07 -21.36 3.16
C ALA A 464 -18.58 -21.01 3.32
N PRO A 465 -19.07 -20.88 4.57
CA PRO A 465 -20.42 -20.41 4.83
C PRO A 465 -20.71 -19.06 4.15
N ALA A 466 -21.94 -18.88 3.67
CA ALA A 466 -22.31 -17.69 2.88
C ALA A 466 -22.04 -16.36 3.60
N THR A 467 -22.20 -16.33 4.93
CA THR A 467 -22.00 -15.16 5.79
C THR A 467 -20.56 -14.65 5.80
N VAL A 468 -19.57 -15.54 5.65
CA VAL A 468 -18.14 -15.20 5.72
C VAL A 468 -17.43 -15.35 4.37
N ARG A 469 -18.14 -15.75 3.31
CA ARG A 469 -17.55 -16.07 2.00
C ARG A 469 -16.70 -14.94 1.41
N ASN A 470 -17.18 -13.70 1.51
CA ASN A 470 -16.47 -12.54 0.96
C ASN A 470 -15.20 -12.23 1.77
N SER A 471 -15.27 -12.23 3.09
CA SER A 471 -14.10 -12.09 3.97
C SER A 471 -13.12 -13.25 3.81
N ALA A 472 -13.61 -14.47 3.62
CA ALA A 472 -12.76 -15.63 3.33
C ALA A 472 -12.01 -15.45 2.01
N GLN A 473 -12.70 -14.99 0.94
CA GLN A 473 -12.06 -14.70 -0.34
C GLN A 473 -10.98 -13.61 -0.18
N ALA A 474 -11.30 -12.50 0.50
CA ALA A 474 -10.35 -11.42 0.74
C ALA A 474 -9.15 -11.88 1.56
N ALA A 475 -9.38 -12.66 2.62
CA ALA A 475 -8.33 -13.23 3.46
C ALA A 475 -7.41 -14.19 2.69
N TRP A 476 -7.95 -15.03 1.79
CA TRP A 476 -7.12 -15.86 0.91
C TRP A 476 -6.25 -15.03 -0.03
N VAL A 477 -6.80 -13.97 -0.66
CA VAL A 477 -6.00 -13.05 -1.49
C VAL A 477 -4.90 -12.39 -0.66
N LEU A 478 -5.24 -11.94 0.54
CA LEU A 478 -4.34 -11.25 1.46
C LEU A 478 -3.16 -12.13 1.90
N ARG A 479 -3.45 -13.38 2.24
CA ARG A 479 -2.47 -14.39 2.62
C ARG A 479 -1.58 -14.75 1.43
N TRP A 480 -2.17 -15.18 0.33
CA TRP A 480 -1.42 -15.70 -0.81
C TRP A 480 -0.59 -14.62 -1.52
N SER A 481 -1.09 -13.39 -1.61
CA SER A 481 -0.27 -12.26 -2.09
C SER A 481 0.89 -11.95 -1.14
N GLY A 482 0.71 -12.13 0.18
CA GLY A 482 1.78 -12.04 1.17
C GLY A 482 2.90 -13.05 0.89
N LEU A 483 2.55 -14.34 0.82
CA LEU A 483 3.51 -15.43 0.57
C LEU A 483 4.32 -15.22 -0.71
N MET A 484 3.65 -14.93 -1.82
CA MET A 484 4.30 -14.80 -3.14
C MET A 484 5.18 -13.55 -3.20
N SER A 485 4.71 -12.41 -2.67
CA SER A 485 5.50 -11.18 -2.64
C SER A 485 6.72 -11.30 -1.72
N VAL A 486 6.59 -11.93 -0.55
CA VAL A 486 7.71 -12.16 0.36
C VAL A 486 8.70 -13.14 -0.26
N ALA A 487 8.24 -14.25 -0.85
CA ALA A 487 9.13 -15.22 -1.50
C ALA A 487 9.95 -14.56 -2.62
N ALA A 488 9.31 -13.76 -3.49
CA ALA A 488 9.99 -13.06 -4.57
C ALA A 488 11.00 -12.02 -4.07
N GLN A 489 10.62 -11.21 -3.07
CA GLN A 489 11.47 -10.14 -2.56
C GLN A 489 12.61 -10.68 -1.67
N ARG A 490 12.40 -11.74 -0.89
CA ARG A 490 13.49 -12.44 -0.17
C ARG A 490 14.51 -13.01 -1.14
N ALA A 491 14.06 -13.67 -2.21
CA ALA A 491 14.97 -14.20 -3.24
C ALA A 491 15.78 -13.09 -3.94
N LEU A 492 15.15 -11.94 -4.18
CA LEU A 492 15.82 -10.77 -4.73
C LEU A 492 16.85 -10.17 -3.75
N ALA A 493 16.51 -10.06 -2.47
CA ALA A 493 17.42 -9.56 -1.46
C ALA A 493 18.63 -10.48 -1.24
N ALA A 494 18.39 -11.80 -1.18
CA ALA A 494 19.46 -12.81 -1.10
C ALA A 494 20.41 -12.72 -2.32
N THR A 495 19.84 -12.45 -3.50
CA THR A 495 20.63 -12.19 -4.71
C THR A 495 21.58 -11.00 -4.50
N PHE A 496 21.09 -9.85 -4.01
CA PHE A 496 21.93 -8.68 -3.73
C PHE A 496 23.02 -8.97 -2.69
N LEU A 497 22.68 -9.71 -1.64
CA LEU A 497 23.55 -10.05 -0.52
C LEU A 497 24.49 -11.24 -0.76
N GLU A 498 24.40 -11.92 -1.92
CA GLU A 498 25.16 -13.16 -2.21
C GLU A 498 24.90 -14.32 -1.25
N LEU A 499 23.71 -14.35 -0.69
CA LEU A 499 23.33 -15.41 0.21
C LEU A 499 22.80 -16.60 -0.60
N PRO A 500 23.02 -17.84 -0.11
CA PRO A 500 22.37 -19.00 -0.69
C PRO A 500 20.86 -18.78 -0.77
N LEU A 501 20.29 -19.02 -1.94
CA LEU A 501 18.85 -18.96 -2.12
C LEU A 501 18.23 -20.13 -1.35
N GLN A 502 17.61 -19.84 -0.21
CA GLN A 502 17.08 -20.85 0.70
C GLN A 502 16.09 -21.75 -0.03
N SER A 503 16.37 -23.05 -0.01
CA SER A 503 15.59 -24.05 -0.75
C SER A 503 14.22 -24.37 -0.11
N GLU A 504 13.97 -23.87 1.10
CA GLU A 504 12.72 -24.12 1.84
C GLU A 504 11.72 -22.97 1.73
N LEU A 505 12.09 -21.84 1.14
CA LEU A 505 11.17 -20.71 0.99
C LEU A 505 10.00 -21.05 0.09
N GLY A 506 8.79 -20.87 0.63
CA GLY A 506 7.54 -21.23 -0.03
C GLY A 506 7.25 -22.74 -0.03
N ALA A 507 7.94 -23.54 0.79
CA ALA A 507 7.65 -24.97 0.95
C ALA A 507 6.23 -25.20 1.51
N ALA A 508 5.67 -26.36 1.19
CA ALA A 508 4.32 -26.72 1.58
C ALA A 508 4.23 -26.90 3.11
N GLY A 509 3.39 -26.09 3.75
CA GLY A 509 2.86 -26.33 5.09
C GLY A 509 1.41 -26.83 5.01
N PRO A 510 0.84 -27.35 6.11
CA PRO A 510 -0.58 -27.69 6.13
C PRO A 510 -1.43 -26.46 5.80
N PRO A 511 -2.55 -26.62 5.08
CA PRO A 511 -3.44 -25.51 4.79
C PRO A 511 -4.01 -24.95 6.10
N GLN A 512 -3.90 -23.64 6.27
CA GLN A 512 -4.41 -22.93 7.45
C GLN A 512 -5.92 -23.12 7.58
N ALA A 513 -6.41 -23.30 8.81
CA ALA A 513 -7.84 -23.44 9.04
C ALA A 513 -8.56 -22.11 8.76
N LEU A 514 -9.83 -22.17 8.32
CA LEU A 514 -10.59 -20.97 7.95
C LEU A 514 -10.69 -19.95 9.09
N HIS A 515 -10.80 -20.41 10.34
CA HIS A 515 -10.91 -19.51 11.50
C HIS A 515 -9.59 -18.78 11.79
N GLU A 516 -8.45 -19.45 11.65
CA GLU A 516 -7.11 -18.84 11.79
C GLU A 516 -6.88 -17.82 10.67
N LEU A 517 -7.24 -18.17 9.43
CA LEU A 517 -7.15 -17.26 8.28
C LEU A 517 -7.96 -15.97 8.50
N LEU A 518 -9.19 -16.10 9.00
CA LEU A 518 -10.05 -14.95 9.27
C LEU A 518 -9.53 -14.12 10.46
N ALA A 519 -8.97 -14.76 11.48
CA ALA A 519 -8.33 -14.07 12.60
C ALA A 519 -7.07 -13.29 12.16
N ASP A 520 -6.28 -13.82 11.23
CA ASP A 520 -5.12 -13.11 10.68
C ASP A 520 -5.55 -11.92 9.81
N ALA A 521 -6.67 -12.05 9.09
CA ALA A 521 -7.19 -11.03 8.19
C ALA A 521 -8.00 -9.94 8.91
N CYS A 522 -8.58 -10.23 10.08
CA CYS A 522 -9.49 -9.29 10.75
C CYS A 522 -8.81 -7.96 11.15
N TRP A 523 -7.49 -7.97 11.32
CA TRP A 523 -6.69 -6.77 11.63
C TRP A 523 -6.27 -5.99 10.38
N GLN A 524 -6.47 -6.55 9.19
CA GLN A 524 -6.13 -5.94 7.90
C GLN A 524 -7.40 -5.52 7.12
N GLU A 525 -8.58 -6.02 7.53
CA GLU A 525 -9.88 -5.48 7.11
C GLU A 525 -10.33 -4.40 8.11
N ALA A 526 -10.68 -3.20 7.62
CA ALA A 526 -11.31 -2.20 8.46
C ALA A 526 -12.67 -2.74 8.96
N PRO A 527 -13.02 -2.60 10.25
CA PRO A 527 -14.36 -2.93 10.70
C PRO A 527 -15.38 -2.12 9.90
N GLU A 528 -16.52 -2.74 9.56
CA GLU A 528 -17.67 -2.00 9.03
C GLU A 528 -17.96 -0.83 9.98
N PRO A 529 -18.36 0.36 9.49
CA PRO A 529 -18.90 1.38 10.36
C PRO A 529 -20.01 0.72 11.19
N SER A 530 -19.89 0.86 12.51
CA SER A 530 -20.85 0.28 13.45
C SER A 530 -22.26 0.63 13.00
N ARG A 531 -23.01 -0.38 12.55
CA ARG A 531 -24.44 -0.26 12.20
C ARG A 531 -25.32 -0.25 13.44
N LEU A 532 -24.77 0.09 14.62
CA LEU A 532 -25.61 0.36 15.77
C LEU A 532 -26.52 1.52 15.37
N PRO A 533 -27.85 1.32 15.29
CA PRO A 533 -28.75 2.45 15.15
C PRO A 533 -28.44 3.39 16.30
N ALA A 534 -28.41 4.70 16.00
CA ALA A 534 -28.44 5.69 17.06
C ALA A 534 -29.55 5.29 18.02
N ARG A 535 -29.22 4.97 19.28
CA ARG A 535 -30.23 4.72 20.30
C ARG A 535 -31.14 5.96 20.27
N ALA A 536 -32.41 5.70 20.00
CA ALA A 536 -33.46 6.70 19.88
C ALA A 536 -33.58 7.52 21.16
#